data_AF-A0A925D1D0-F1
#
_entry.id   AF-A0A925D1D0-F1
#
_cell.length_a   1.000
_cell.length_b   1.000
_cell.length_c   1.000
_cell.angle_alpha   90.00
_cell.angle_beta   90.00
_cell.angle_gamma   90.00
#
_symmetry.space_group_name_H-M   'P 1'
#
loop_
_entity.id
_entity.type
_entity.pdbx_description
1 polymer ?
#
loop_
_entity_poly.entity_id
_entity_poly.type
_entity_poly.pdbx_seq_one_letter_code
_entity_poly.pdbx_strand_id
1 'polypeptide(L)'
;MGLWSPAVAQQPRKAGKEGRILVTLEWGEVPLRQRLTEFGKKYEVPIFLDRRVDPDQKIDLSAQDLPVEGVLSLAAQKLKLGTCIVGKVHYVGPNSTASRLTGVIAQRKLDLRKLPPQARTMWTKSKELKWDEAASPRDIAAALAQEVGAELENPEQIPHDIWPAYDLPAMTSTERLSLVLAGFDLTFRVSEDGSQIRVTPLPQSDLAAGGKNPDLDDVPQPGTTKTITKGPIKKAFSMTVQKQPAGAVLNTVAKQLGKEFKYDPSLRDKLREDVSFTVKDVTLEELLAKTLTPLGLSCKVTEKTLEVIPLE
;
A
#
# COMPACT_ATOMS: atom_id res chain seq x y z
N MET A 1 26.70 25.07 -28.54
CA MET A 1 25.35 25.53 -28.18
C MET A 1 24.37 24.45 -28.59
N GLY A 2 24.07 23.50 -27.68
CA GLY A 2 23.15 22.39 -27.95
C GLY A 2 21.72 22.82 -27.64
N LEU A 3 20.85 22.72 -28.64
CA LEU A 3 19.43 23.04 -28.57
C LEU A 3 18.69 22.06 -27.65
N TRP A 4 18.00 22.61 -26.65
CA TRP A 4 17.07 21.91 -25.77
C TRP A 4 15.81 21.51 -26.56
N SER A 5 15.47 20.22 -26.57
CA SER A 5 14.21 19.70 -27.13
C SER A 5 13.14 19.64 -26.02
N PRO A 6 11.94 20.21 -26.21
CA PRO A 6 10.85 20.05 -25.25
C PRO A 6 10.28 18.62 -25.32
N ALA A 7 10.07 17.99 -24.16
CA ALA A 7 9.44 16.67 -24.05
C ALA A 7 8.06 16.68 -24.72
N VAL A 8 7.88 15.88 -25.78
CA VAL A 8 6.61 15.74 -26.49
C VAL A 8 5.74 14.72 -25.74
N ALA A 9 4.93 15.20 -24.80
CA ALA A 9 3.88 14.41 -24.21
C ALA A 9 2.73 14.24 -25.22
N GLN A 10 2.48 13.01 -25.69
CA GLN A 10 1.35 12.70 -26.57
C GLN A 10 0.01 12.78 -25.80
N GLN A 11 -1.05 13.19 -26.49
CA GLN A 11 -2.40 13.33 -25.93
C GLN A 11 -2.96 11.98 -25.42
N PRO A 12 -3.71 11.96 -24.30
CA PRO A 12 -4.27 10.74 -23.74
C PRO A 12 -5.29 10.10 -24.71
N ARG A 13 -5.13 8.79 -24.98
CA ARG A 13 -6.12 8.00 -25.73
C ARG A 13 -7.07 7.33 -24.74
N LYS A 14 -8.38 7.54 -24.92
CA LYS A 14 -9.40 6.75 -24.21
C LYS A 14 -9.47 5.36 -24.84
N ALA A 15 -9.17 4.31 -24.08
CA ALA A 15 -9.33 2.93 -24.53
C ALA A 15 -10.33 2.16 -23.65
N GLY A 16 -11.32 1.54 -24.27
CA GLY A 16 -12.14 0.49 -23.66
C GLY A 16 -13.21 0.93 -22.65
N LYS A 17 -14.13 -0.01 -22.34
CA LYS A 17 -15.44 0.16 -21.69
C LYS A 17 -15.48 0.84 -20.30
N GLU A 18 -14.35 1.25 -19.73
CA GLU A 18 -14.25 1.87 -18.39
C GLU A 18 -13.53 3.23 -18.36
N GLY A 19 -13.09 3.78 -19.50
CA GLY A 19 -12.63 5.19 -19.54
C GLY A 19 -11.38 5.51 -18.71
N ARG A 20 -10.51 4.53 -18.44
CA ARG A 20 -9.20 4.77 -17.79
C ARG A 20 -8.31 5.63 -18.70
N ILE A 21 -7.68 6.67 -18.13
CA ILE A 21 -6.77 7.58 -18.85
C ILE A 21 -5.40 6.90 -18.96
N LEU A 22 -4.96 6.62 -20.18
CA LEU A 22 -3.63 6.09 -20.44
C LEU A 22 -2.65 7.24 -20.70
N VAL A 23 -1.48 7.12 -20.08
CA VAL A 23 -0.46 8.15 -20.00
C VAL A 23 0.84 7.63 -20.58
N THR A 24 1.37 8.39 -21.53
CA THR A 24 2.75 8.28 -22.01
C THR A 24 3.47 9.57 -21.65
N LEU A 25 4.57 9.46 -20.92
CA LEU A 25 5.36 10.61 -20.49
C LEU A 25 6.84 10.28 -20.34
N GLU A 26 7.63 11.34 -20.34
CA GLU A 26 9.05 11.30 -20.06
C GLU A 26 9.38 12.48 -19.14
N TRP A 27 9.94 12.18 -17.97
CA TRP A 27 10.50 13.12 -17.02
C TRP A 27 12.01 12.95 -17.04
N GLY A 28 12.75 14.01 -17.36
CA GLY A 28 14.19 14.07 -17.09
C GLY A 28 14.47 14.28 -15.59
N GLU A 29 15.73 14.38 -15.18
CA GLU A 29 16.14 14.57 -13.78
C GLU A 29 15.62 15.89 -13.15
N VAL A 30 14.49 15.80 -12.47
CA VAL A 30 13.73 16.95 -11.94
C VAL A 30 13.21 16.68 -10.53
N PRO A 31 12.94 17.73 -9.71
CA PRO A 31 12.41 17.56 -8.36
C PRO A 31 11.08 16.79 -8.32
N LEU A 32 10.99 15.81 -7.42
CA LEU A 32 9.82 14.94 -7.28
C LEU A 32 8.53 15.72 -7.00
N ARG A 33 8.55 16.65 -6.04
CA ARG A 33 7.37 17.43 -5.64
C ARG A 33 6.80 18.18 -6.84
N GLN A 34 7.65 18.86 -7.60
CA GLN A 34 7.24 19.60 -8.78
C GLN A 34 6.49 18.69 -9.76
N ARG A 35 7.03 17.51 -10.06
CA ARG A 35 6.37 16.59 -11.01
C ARG A 35 5.09 15.99 -10.50
N LEU A 36 5.02 15.60 -9.23
CA LEU A 36 3.79 15.09 -8.66
C LEU A 36 2.69 16.16 -8.64
N THR A 37 3.03 17.42 -8.34
CA THR A 37 2.08 18.54 -8.41
C THR A 37 1.61 18.80 -9.84
N GLU A 38 2.52 18.89 -10.82
CA GLU A 38 2.17 19.08 -12.24
C GLU A 38 1.30 17.93 -12.76
N PHE A 39 1.68 16.69 -12.43
CA PHE A 39 0.98 15.47 -12.83
C PHE A 39 -0.42 15.40 -12.21
N GLY A 40 -0.53 15.62 -10.90
CA GLY A 40 -1.80 15.63 -10.19
C GLY A 40 -2.76 16.68 -10.73
N LYS A 41 -2.26 17.89 -11.02
CA LYS A 41 -3.06 18.95 -11.65
C LYS A 41 -3.51 18.58 -13.06
N LYS A 42 -2.61 18.00 -13.88
CA LYS A 42 -2.90 17.65 -15.28
C LYS A 42 -3.94 16.54 -15.41
N TYR A 43 -3.92 15.56 -14.52
CA TYR A 43 -4.80 14.40 -14.57
C TYR A 43 -5.92 14.45 -13.53
N GLU A 44 -6.07 15.56 -12.81
CA GLU A 44 -7.06 15.77 -11.74
C GLU A 44 -7.00 14.69 -10.65
N VAL A 45 -5.77 14.32 -10.28
CA VAL A 45 -5.47 13.25 -9.34
C VAL A 45 -4.87 13.87 -8.06
N PRO A 46 -5.62 13.89 -6.95
CA PRO A 46 -5.14 14.43 -5.69
C PRO A 46 -4.02 13.56 -5.13
N ILE A 47 -2.86 14.15 -4.88
CA ILE A 47 -1.66 13.47 -4.38
C ILE A 47 -1.24 14.10 -3.06
N PHE A 48 -1.01 13.26 -2.05
CA PHE A 48 -0.41 13.66 -0.77
C PHE A 48 0.97 13.02 -0.64
N LEU A 49 2.01 13.86 -0.50
CA LEU A 49 3.40 13.42 -0.37
C LEU A 49 3.77 13.45 1.11
N ASP A 50 4.09 12.28 1.66
CA ASP A 50 4.51 12.14 3.04
C ASP A 50 5.75 12.99 3.34
N ARG A 51 5.75 13.71 4.46
CA ARG A 51 6.83 14.63 4.86
C ARG A 51 8.21 13.99 4.98
N ARG A 52 8.30 12.66 5.16
CA ARG A 52 9.59 11.93 5.26
C ARG A 52 10.21 11.70 3.89
N VAL A 53 9.47 11.95 2.81
CA VAL A 53 9.97 11.90 1.45
C VAL A 53 10.61 13.25 1.12
N ASP A 54 11.89 13.22 0.76
CA ASP A 54 12.59 14.40 0.25
C ASP A 54 11.88 14.92 -1.02
N PRO A 55 11.30 16.13 -0.99
CA PRO A 55 10.57 16.67 -2.13
C PRO A 55 11.47 17.07 -3.30
N ASP A 56 12.73 17.37 -3.03
CA ASP A 56 13.70 17.89 -4.00
C ASP A 56 14.56 16.78 -4.61
N GLN A 57 14.41 15.54 -4.12
CA GLN A 57 15.02 14.38 -4.73
C GLN A 57 14.64 14.31 -6.20
N LYS A 58 15.63 14.05 -7.05
CA LYS A 58 15.42 14.01 -8.49
C LYS A 58 14.82 12.68 -8.90
N ILE A 59 13.85 12.74 -9.79
CA ILE A 59 13.29 11.58 -10.46
C ILE A 59 13.48 11.72 -11.97
N ASP A 60 13.93 10.64 -12.58
CA ASP A 60 13.85 10.41 -14.03
C ASP A 60 12.76 9.35 -14.21
N LEU A 61 11.83 9.50 -15.14
CA LEU A 61 10.74 8.54 -15.33
C LEU A 61 10.33 8.48 -16.79
N SER A 62 10.28 7.28 -17.36
CA SER A 62 9.62 7.04 -18.65
C SER A 62 8.47 6.09 -18.43
N ALA A 63 7.29 6.46 -18.94
CA ALA A 63 6.09 5.65 -18.88
C ALA A 63 5.44 5.63 -20.27
N GLN A 64 4.98 4.46 -20.69
CA GLN A 64 4.30 4.28 -21.96
C GLN A 64 2.99 3.54 -21.73
N ASP A 65 1.89 4.16 -22.15
CA ASP A 65 0.55 3.57 -22.10
C ASP A 65 0.13 3.04 -20.71
N LEU A 66 0.54 3.74 -19.65
CA LEU A 66 0.20 3.36 -18.27
C LEU A 66 -1.00 4.15 -17.75
N PRO A 67 -1.90 3.53 -16.96
CA PRO A 67 -2.88 4.30 -16.22
C PRO A 67 -2.19 5.24 -15.23
N VAL A 68 -2.88 6.30 -14.81
CA VAL A 68 -2.36 7.30 -13.87
C VAL A 68 -1.76 6.65 -12.62
N GLU A 69 -2.46 5.68 -12.05
CA GLU A 69 -2.04 4.95 -10.86
C GLU A 69 -0.80 4.09 -11.11
N GLY A 70 -0.68 3.56 -12.34
CA GLY A 70 0.50 2.86 -12.81
C GLY A 70 1.73 3.77 -12.86
N VAL A 71 1.56 5.01 -13.32
CA VAL A 71 2.64 6.02 -13.31
C VAL A 71 3.07 6.35 -11.88
N LEU A 72 2.13 6.59 -10.97
CA LEU A 72 2.45 6.89 -9.56
C LEU A 72 3.15 5.72 -8.87
N SER A 73 2.70 4.50 -9.15
CA SER A 73 3.33 3.28 -8.63
C SER A 73 4.75 3.09 -9.18
N LEU A 74 4.96 3.35 -10.47
CA LEU A 74 6.28 3.29 -11.10
C LEU A 74 7.23 4.34 -10.49
N ALA A 75 6.75 5.57 -10.30
CA ALA A 75 7.52 6.64 -9.66
C ALA A 75 7.94 6.26 -8.23
N ALA A 76 7.00 5.75 -7.43
CA ALA A 76 7.28 5.32 -6.07
C ALA A 76 8.28 4.15 -6.02
N GLN A 77 8.12 3.14 -6.88
CA GLN A 77 9.03 2.00 -6.94
C GLN A 77 10.46 2.41 -7.26
N LYS A 78 10.66 3.32 -8.23
CA LYS A 78 12.00 3.82 -8.59
C LYS A 78 12.69 4.51 -7.42
N LEU A 79 11.92 5.15 -6.54
CA LEU A 79 12.41 5.83 -5.34
C LEU A 79 12.35 4.97 -4.06
N LYS A 80 12.03 3.67 -4.17
CA LYS A 80 11.84 2.74 -3.03
C LYS A 80 10.80 3.23 -2.01
N LEU A 81 9.81 3.97 -2.50
CA LEU A 81 8.63 4.42 -1.79
C LEU A 81 7.45 3.47 -2.03
N GLY A 82 6.36 3.66 -1.30
CA GLY A 82 5.10 2.97 -1.48
C GLY A 82 3.96 3.94 -1.77
N THR A 83 2.89 3.40 -2.35
CA THR A 83 1.65 4.13 -2.63
C THR A 83 0.44 3.43 -2.02
N CYS A 84 -0.58 4.19 -1.66
CA CYS A 84 -1.91 3.67 -1.38
C CYS A 84 -2.97 4.75 -1.60
N ILE A 85 -4.25 4.37 -1.60
CA ILE A 85 -5.37 5.30 -1.77
C ILE A 85 -6.08 5.50 -0.44
N VAL A 86 -6.26 6.76 -0.05
CA VAL A 86 -7.06 7.19 1.10
C VAL A 86 -8.24 8.01 0.59
N GLY A 87 -9.44 7.44 0.60
CA GLY A 87 -10.60 8.04 -0.06
C GLY A 87 -10.36 8.19 -1.57
N LYS A 88 -10.11 9.42 -2.01
CA LYS A 88 -9.75 9.76 -3.41
C LYS A 88 -8.31 10.30 -3.56
N VAL A 89 -7.54 10.29 -2.46
CA VAL A 89 -6.19 10.86 -2.42
C VAL A 89 -5.16 9.74 -2.57
N HIS A 90 -4.23 9.93 -3.49
CA HIS A 90 -3.07 9.07 -3.65
C HIS A 90 -1.99 9.48 -2.64
N TYR A 91 -1.79 8.66 -1.63
CA TYR A 91 -0.68 8.81 -0.69
C TYR A 91 0.60 8.25 -1.30
N VAL A 92 1.68 9.01 -1.22
CA VAL A 92 3.04 8.59 -1.61
C VAL A 92 3.96 8.79 -0.41
N GLY A 93 4.60 7.73 0.07
CA GLY A 93 5.43 7.81 1.28
C GLY A 93 6.28 6.56 1.53
N PRO A 94 6.88 6.42 2.72
CA PRO A 94 7.63 5.22 3.07
C PRO A 94 6.79 3.94 2.90
N ASN A 95 7.41 2.90 2.33
CA ASN A 95 6.77 1.61 2.05
C ASN A 95 6.13 0.98 3.30
N SER A 96 6.79 1.12 4.45
CA SER A 96 6.30 0.64 5.74
C SER A 96 4.97 1.29 6.13
N THR A 97 4.75 2.57 5.84
CA THR A 97 3.50 3.27 6.14
C THR A 97 2.45 3.01 5.07
N ALA A 98 2.82 3.14 3.78
CA ALA A 98 1.91 3.00 2.65
C ALA A 98 1.16 1.64 2.66
N SER A 99 1.89 0.56 2.94
CA SER A 99 1.34 -0.81 2.96
C SER A 99 0.33 -1.07 4.07
N ARG A 100 0.33 -0.26 5.15
CA ARG A 100 -0.52 -0.46 6.33
C ARG A 100 -1.65 0.55 6.44
N LEU A 101 -1.51 1.73 5.84
CA LEU A 101 -2.39 2.87 6.07
C LEU A 101 -3.87 2.56 5.78
N THR A 102 -4.15 1.85 4.68
CA THR A 102 -5.53 1.46 4.31
C THR A 102 -6.15 0.50 5.32
N GLY A 103 -5.40 -0.49 5.78
CA GLY A 103 -5.84 -1.44 6.81
C GLY A 103 -6.08 -0.75 8.16
N VAL A 104 -5.20 0.18 8.54
CA VAL A 104 -5.38 1.00 9.74
C VAL A 104 -6.64 1.85 9.65
N ILE A 105 -6.87 2.54 8.53
CA ILE A 105 -8.08 3.33 8.29
C ILE A 105 -9.34 2.44 8.37
N ALA A 106 -9.32 1.26 7.74
CA ALA A 106 -10.43 0.32 7.82
C ALA A 106 -10.71 -0.07 9.28
N GLN A 107 -9.66 -0.35 10.07
CA GLN A 107 -9.81 -0.65 11.48
C GLN A 107 -10.33 0.55 12.28
N ARG A 108 -9.88 1.78 12.00
CA ARG A 108 -10.43 3.00 12.63
C ARG A 108 -11.93 3.11 12.34
N LYS A 109 -12.34 2.91 11.09
CA LYS A 109 -13.75 2.92 10.68
C LYS A 109 -14.57 1.85 11.40
N LEU A 110 -14.00 0.66 11.66
CA LEU A 110 -14.65 -0.40 12.44
C LEU A 110 -14.81 -0.01 13.91
N ASP A 111 -13.76 0.54 14.54
CA ASP A 111 -13.80 0.99 15.92
C ASP A 111 -14.89 2.05 16.14
N LEU A 112 -15.01 3.01 15.21
CA LEU A 112 -16.01 4.07 15.25
C LEU A 112 -17.46 3.57 15.15
N ARG A 113 -17.71 2.34 14.67
CA ARG A 113 -19.06 1.77 14.67
C ARG A 113 -19.61 1.54 16.08
N LYS A 114 -18.72 1.41 17.07
CA LYS A 114 -19.04 1.19 18.48
C LYS A 114 -19.46 2.46 19.21
N LEU A 115 -19.20 3.64 18.63
CA LEU A 115 -19.56 4.91 19.25
C LEU A 115 -21.08 5.13 19.27
N PRO A 116 -21.57 5.96 20.22
CA PRO A 116 -22.94 6.46 20.20
C PRO A 116 -23.31 7.08 18.84
N PRO A 117 -24.56 6.92 18.36
CA PRO A 117 -24.96 7.37 17.02
C PRO A 117 -24.67 8.84 16.73
N GLN A 118 -24.84 9.72 17.73
CA GLN A 118 -24.59 11.16 17.59
C GLN A 118 -23.11 11.46 17.32
N ALA A 119 -22.20 10.88 18.11
CA ALA A 119 -20.76 10.99 17.89
C ALA A 119 -20.37 10.40 16.53
N ARG A 120 -20.85 9.19 16.22
CA ARG A 120 -20.54 8.47 14.98
C ARG A 120 -20.88 9.27 13.71
N THR A 121 -22.01 9.98 13.68
CA THR A 121 -22.43 10.78 12.52
C THR A 121 -21.39 11.84 12.16
N MET A 122 -20.75 12.47 13.16
CA MET A 122 -19.74 13.51 12.93
C MET A 122 -18.50 12.95 12.21
N TRP A 123 -18.12 11.72 12.51
CA TRP A 123 -16.98 11.04 11.89
C TRP A 123 -17.22 10.61 10.44
N THR A 124 -18.48 10.40 10.05
CA THR A 124 -18.85 9.99 8.69
C THR A 124 -19.04 11.15 7.73
N LYS A 125 -19.10 12.39 8.23
CA LYS A 125 -19.22 13.58 7.37
C LYS A 125 -17.99 13.70 6.48
N SER A 126 -18.24 13.88 5.19
CA SER A 126 -17.20 14.15 4.21
C SER A 126 -16.99 15.66 4.10
N LYS A 127 -15.73 16.09 4.21
CA LYS A 127 -15.31 17.48 4.06
C LYS A 127 -13.91 17.54 3.47
N GLU A 128 -13.60 18.64 2.80
CA GLU A 128 -12.26 18.91 2.26
C GLU A 128 -11.21 18.94 3.37
N LEU A 129 -9.95 18.72 2.98
CA LEU A 129 -8.79 18.85 3.86
C LEU A 129 -7.84 19.86 3.21
N LYS A 130 -7.79 21.05 3.80
CA LYS A 130 -7.07 22.18 3.25
C LYS A 130 -6.37 22.96 4.35
N TRP A 131 -5.16 23.41 4.06
CA TRP A 131 -4.41 24.34 4.90
C TRP A 131 -3.44 25.15 4.05
N ASP A 132 -3.08 26.33 4.57
CA ASP A 132 -2.14 27.23 3.92
C ASP A 132 -0.68 26.85 4.22
N GLU A 133 0.24 27.53 3.55
CA GLU A 133 1.68 27.36 3.75
C GLU A 133 2.05 27.61 5.22
N ALA A 134 3.03 26.86 5.70
CA ALA A 134 3.52 26.91 7.07
C ALA A 134 2.51 26.49 8.16
N ALA A 135 1.55 25.62 7.81
CA ALA A 135 0.63 25.05 8.78
C ALA A 135 1.30 24.02 9.70
N SER A 136 0.85 23.94 10.96
CA SER A 136 1.31 22.92 11.90
C SER A 136 0.43 21.66 11.83
N PRO A 137 1.00 20.45 11.68
CA PRO A 137 0.22 19.21 11.70
C PRO A 137 -0.48 18.97 13.04
N ARG A 138 0.06 19.51 14.13
CA ARG A 138 -0.58 19.44 15.46
C ARG A 138 -1.85 20.28 15.50
N ASP A 139 -1.80 21.50 14.97
CA ASP A 139 -2.96 22.39 14.90
C ASP A 139 -4.02 21.84 13.94
N ILE A 140 -3.60 21.27 12.80
CA ILE A 140 -4.49 20.58 11.86
C ILE A 140 -5.20 19.40 12.56
N ALA A 141 -4.45 18.56 13.28
CA ALA A 141 -5.03 17.42 13.99
C ALA A 141 -6.00 17.86 15.11
N ALA A 142 -5.66 18.91 15.85
CA ALA A 142 -6.52 19.48 16.88
C ALA A 142 -7.82 20.07 16.28
N ALA A 143 -7.73 20.79 15.17
CA ALA A 143 -8.91 21.31 14.46
C ALA A 143 -9.82 20.17 13.97
N LEU A 144 -9.23 19.10 13.40
CA LEU A 144 -9.99 17.92 12.98
C LEU A 144 -10.65 17.19 14.16
N ALA A 145 -10.02 17.16 15.34
CA ALA A 145 -10.62 16.63 16.57
C ALA A 145 -11.83 17.46 17.00
N GLN A 146 -11.68 18.78 17.05
CA GLN A 146 -12.77 19.70 17.42
C GLN A 146 -13.95 19.59 16.46
N GLU A 147 -13.71 19.42 15.15
CA GLU A 147 -14.77 19.24 14.15
C GLU A 147 -15.70 18.06 14.44
N VAL A 148 -15.20 17.00 15.09
CA VAL A 148 -16.00 15.83 15.47
C VAL A 148 -16.53 15.90 16.90
N GLY A 149 -16.32 17.04 17.58
CA GLY A 149 -16.74 17.25 18.97
C GLY A 149 -15.84 16.53 19.98
N ALA A 150 -14.58 16.26 19.62
CA ALA A 150 -13.61 15.60 20.48
C ALA A 150 -12.43 16.52 20.82
N GLU A 151 -11.77 16.23 21.94
CA GLU A 151 -10.50 16.85 22.33
C GLU A 151 -9.33 15.92 21.98
N LEU A 152 -8.19 16.51 21.63
CA LEU A 152 -6.96 15.77 21.34
C LEU A 152 -6.14 15.63 22.63
N GLU A 153 -6.09 14.44 23.21
CA GLU A 153 -5.56 14.22 24.58
C GLU A 153 -4.04 14.45 24.70
N ASN A 154 -3.27 14.05 23.68
CA ASN A 154 -1.82 13.98 23.72
C ASN A 154 -1.17 14.54 22.43
N PRO A 155 -1.42 15.84 22.11
CA PRO A 155 -0.96 16.46 20.87
C PRO A 155 0.56 16.52 20.75
N GLU A 156 1.30 16.45 21.86
CA GLU A 156 2.75 16.43 21.91
C GLU A 156 3.38 15.18 21.25
N GLN A 157 2.61 14.09 21.08
CA GLN A 157 3.05 12.94 20.28
C GLN A 157 3.26 13.28 18.82
N ILE A 158 2.58 14.31 18.30
CA ILE A 158 2.81 14.84 16.96
C ILE A 158 4.01 15.80 17.05
N PRO A 159 5.18 15.46 16.49
CA PRO A 159 6.34 16.32 16.49
C PRO A 159 6.02 17.70 15.91
N HIS A 160 6.69 18.74 16.45
CA HIS A 160 6.61 20.08 15.88
C HIS A 160 7.20 20.07 14.46
N ASP A 161 6.41 20.53 13.51
CA ASP A 161 6.73 20.52 12.08
C ASP A 161 5.98 21.66 11.39
N ILE A 162 6.42 22.01 10.19
CA ILE A 162 5.87 23.09 9.35
C ILE A 162 5.63 22.52 7.96
N TRP A 163 4.36 22.50 7.54
CA TRP A 163 3.96 21.84 6.30
C TRP A 163 3.69 22.81 5.16
N PRO A 164 3.93 22.38 3.91
CA PRO A 164 3.53 23.13 2.74
C PRO A 164 2.01 23.13 2.60
N ALA A 165 1.48 24.07 1.82
CA ALA A 165 0.06 24.14 1.52
C ALA A 165 -0.46 22.86 0.84
N TYR A 166 -1.67 22.45 1.21
CA TYR A 166 -2.41 21.36 0.55
C TYR A 166 -3.86 21.75 0.35
N ASP A 167 -4.44 21.30 -0.76
CA ASP A 167 -5.85 21.38 -1.08
C ASP A 167 -6.31 20.00 -1.57
N LEU A 168 -6.96 19.25 -0.68
CA LEU A 168 -7.36 17.86 -0.91
C LEU A 168 -8.89 17.73 -0.92
N PRO A 169 -9.45 16.86 -1.78
CA PRO A 169 -10.89 16.69 -1.94
C PRO A 169 -11.56 16.20 -0.66
N ALA A 170 -12.90 16.24 -0.67
CA ALA A 170 -13.69 15.79 0.45
C ALA A 170 -13.43 14.33 0.85
N MET A 171 -13.13 14.13 2.14
CA MET A 171 -12.86 12.84 2.79
C MET A 171 -13.54 12.80 4.17
N THR A 172 -13.75 11.60 4.70
CA THR A 172 -14.25 11.43 6.08
C THR A 172 -13.24 11.94 7.11
N SER A 173 -13.69 12.35 8.30
CA SER A 173 -12.77 12.77 9.38
C SER A 173 -11.75 11.68 9.75
N THR A 174 -12.13 10.40 9.59
CA THR A 174 -11.20 9.27 9.78
C THR A 174 -10.04 9.31 8.80
N GLU A 175 -10.33 9.52 7.52
CA GLU A 175 -9.33 9.57 6.45
C GLU A 175 -8.46 10.82 6.57
N ARG A 176 -9.08 11.98 6.83
CA ARG A 176 -8.36 13.26 7.02
C ARG A 176 -7.35 13.17 8.15
N LEU A 177 -7.78 12.70 9.34
CA LEU A 177 -6.89 12.57 10.48
C LEU A 177 -5.81 11.48 10.25
N SER A 178 -6.15 10.40 9.55
CA SER A 178 -5.17 9.35 9.23
C SER A 178 -4.07 9.84 8.29
N LEU A 179 -4.39 10.69 7.30
CA LEU A 179 -3.37 11.28 6.42
C LEU A 179 -2.41 12.19 7.18
N VAL A 180 -2.94 13.05 8.06
CA VAL A 180 -2.12 13.97 8.87
C VAL A 180 -1.17 13.20 9.80
N LEU A 181 -1.63 12.09 10.38
CA LEU A 181 -0.83 11.30 11.32
C LEU A 181 0.13 10.31 10.64
N ALA A 182 -0.12 9.92 9.38
CA ALA A 182 0.68 8.94 8.66
C ALA A 182 2.16 9.34 8.55
N GLY A 183 2.43 10.63 8.33
CA GLY A 183 3.78 11.22 8.26
C GLY A 183 4.65 11.02 9.49
N PHE A 184 4.05 10.60 10.60
CA PHE A 184 4.73 10.42 11.88
C PHE A 184 4.73 8.98 12.36
N ASP A 185 4.30 8.04 11.51
CA ASP A 185 4.00 6.65 11.92
C ASP A 185 3.03 6.62 13.10
N LEU A 186 2.01 7.49 13.07
CA LEU A 186 0.97 7.61 14.09
C LEU A 186 -0.40 7.24 13.52
N THR A 187 -1.30 6.88 14.42
CA THR A 187 -2.73 6.74 14.23
C THR A 187 -3.45 7.22 15.49
N PHE A 188 -4.74 6.94 15.61
CA PHE A 188 -5.52 7.40 16.76
C PHE A 188 -6.48 6.34 17.30
N ARG A 189 -6.86 6.52 18.56
CA ARG A 189 -7.93 5.84 19.26
C ARG A 189 -8.94 6.88 19.71
N VAL A 190 -10.20 6.47 19.77
CA VAL A 190 -11.30 7.33 20.24
C VAL A 190 -11.88 6.69 21.50
N SER A 191 -12.18 7.50 22.51
CA SER A 191 -12.89 7.06 23.72
C SER A 191 -14.28 6.49 23.38
N GLU A 192 -14.85 5.69 24.28
CA GLU A 192 -16.13 5.02 24.05
C GLU A 192 -17.29 6.00 23.83
N ASP A 193 -17.24 7.16 24.48
CA ASP A 193 -18.22 8.24 24.34
C ASP A 193 -17.98 9.14 23.11
N GLY A 194 -16.82 9.00 22.44
CA GLY A 194 -16.44 9.80 21.28
C GLY A 194 -15.86 11.18 21.61
N SER A 195 -15.69 11.53 22.89
CA SER A 195 -15.30 12.88 23.33
C SER A 195 -13.78 13.11 23.32
N GLN A 196 -12.98 12.06 23.24
CA GLN A 196 -11.53 12.14 23.31
C GLN A 196 -10.86 11.36 22.19
N ILE A 197 -9.81 11.95 21.62
CA ILE A 197 -8.93 11.33 20.63
C ILE A 197 -7.53 11.24 21.22
N ARG A 198 -7.03 10.00 21.33
CA ARG A 198 -5.65 9.73 21.72
C ARG A 198 -4.82 9.32 20.51
N VAL A 199 -3.74 10.03 20.26
CA VAL A 199 -2.70 9.69 19.29
C VAL A 199 -1.91 8.49 19.80
N THR A 200 -1.70 7.50 18.93
CA THR A 200 -1.00 6.25 19.25
C THR A 200 -0.09 5.84 18.09
N PRO A 201 0.98 5.08 18.31
CA PRO A 201 1.81 4.56 17.22
C PRO A 201 1.00 3.77 16.18
N LEU A 202 1.35 3.93 14.91
CA LEU A 202 0.87 3.09 13.83
C LEU A 202 1.30 1.64 14.13
N PRO A 203 0.36 0.67 14.21
CA PRO A 203 0.69 -0.69 14.54
C PRO A 203 1.76 -1.28 13.61
N GLN A 204 2.80 -1.88 14.21
CA GLN A 204 3.89 -2.52 13.47
C GLN A 204 3.51 -3.92 12.94
N SER A 205 2.45 -4.53 13.49
CA SER A 205 1.95 -5.86 13.13
C SER A 205 0.86 -5.78 12.05
N ASP A 206 0.89 -6.77 11.15
CA ASP A 206 -0.02 -7.02 10.03
C ASP A 206 -1.50 -7.06 10.47
N LEU A 207 -2.11 -5.89 10.69
CA LEU A 207 -3.55 -5.76 10.58
C LEU A 207 -3.92 -6.26 9.18
N ALA A 208 -4.52 -7.44 9.15
CA ALA A 208 -4.92 -8.21 7.98
C ALA A 208 -4.97 -7.40 6.69
N ALA A 209 -4.14 -7.79 5.72
CA ALA A 209 -4.24 -7.42 4.32
C ALA A 209 -5.68 -7.69 3.81
N GLY A 210 -6.56 -6.71 4.01
CA GLY A 210 -7.99 -6.79 3.73
C GLY A 210 -8.50 -5.61 2.92
N GLY A 211 -7.59 -4.82 2.34
CA GLY A 211 -7.90 -3.83 1.33
C GLY A 211 -7.07 -4.11 0.09
N LYS A 212 -7.45 -5.13 -0.69
CA LYS A 212 -7.10 -5.10 -2.11
C LYS A 212 -7.79 -3.86 -2.68
N ASN A 213 -7.01 -2.93 -3.21
CA ASN A 213 -7.56 -1.95 -4.13
C ASN A 213 -7.95 -2.74 -5.40
N PRO A 214 -9.23 -2.79 -5.79
CA PRO A 214 -9.63 -3.56 -6.96
C PRO A 214 -9.09 -3.04 -8.31
N ASP A 215 -8.33 -1.94 -8.32
CA ASP A 215 -7.87 -1.27 -9.54
C ASP A 215 -6.34 -1.26 -9.78
N LEU A 216 -5.52 -1.85 -8.90
CA LEU A 216 -4.04 -1.84 -9.07
C LEU A 216 -3.44 -3.16 -9.57
N ASP A 217 -4.19 -4.27 -9.47
CA ASP A 217 -3.74 -5.58 -9.96
C ASP A 217 -4.02 -5.79 -11.47
N ASP A 218 -4.60 -4.80 -12.16
CA ASP A 218 -5.06 -4.89 -13.55
C ASP A 218 -4.37 -3.87 -14.49
N VAL A 219 -3.07 -3.63 -14.26
CA VAL A 219 -2.20 -2.98 -15.25
C VAL A 219 -1.67 -4.06 -16.19
N PRO A 220 -2.03 -4.05 -17.50
CA PRO A 220 -1.59 -5.09 -18.43
C PRO A 220 -0.06 -5.12 -18.55
N GLN A 221 0.57 -6.22 -18.15
CA GLN A 221 1.92 -6.56 -18.63
C GLN A 221 1.81 -7.03 -20.10
N PRO A 222 2.69 -6.58 -21.00
CA PRO A 222 2.59 -6.94 -22.40
C PRO A 222 2.96 -8.42 -22.61
N GLY A 223 2.00 -9.17 -23.14
CA GLY A 223 2.22 -10.41 -23.89
C GLY A 223 2.00 -11.72 -23.13
N THR A 224 0.81 -12.31 -23.24
CA THR A 224 0.57 -13.69 -23.75
C THR A 224 -0.92 -14.02 -23.67
N THR A 225 -1.40 -14.75 -24.68
CA THR A 225 -2.82 -14.94 -25.02
C THR A 225 -3.39 -16.24 -24.40
N LYS A 226 -4.69 -16.20 -24.04
CA LYS A 226 -5.66 -17.33 -23.79
C LYS A 226 -5.52 -18.01 -22.41
N THR A 227 -6.57 -18.47 -21.70
CA THR A 227 -7.94 -18.90 -22.04
C THR A 227 -8.83 -18.77 -20.78
N ILE A 228 -10.12 -18.43 -20.96
CA ILE A 228 -11.13 -18.39 -19.89
C ILE A 228 -11.61 -19.82 -19.58
N THR A 229 -11.49 -20.24 -18.32
CA THR A 229 -12.33 -21.32 -17.77
C THR A 229 -12.67 -21.04 -16.32
N LYS A 230 -13.98 -20.91 -16.03
CA LYS A 230 -14.55 -20.70 -14.69
C LYS A 230 -14.27 -21.89 -13.78
N GLY A 231 -13.71 -21.63 -12.61
CA GLY A 231 -13.51 -22.57 -11.50
C GLY A 231 -13.15 -21.82 -10.20
N PRO A 232 -13.33 -22.42 -9.01
CA PRO A 232 -13.33 -21.70 -7.73
C PRO A 232 -11.97 -21.05 -7.45
N ILE A 233 -12.01 -19.84 -6.89
CA ILE A 233 -10.83 -18.99 -6.63
C ILE A 233 -9.89 -19.70 -5.66
N LYS A 234 -8.90 -20.44 -6.20
CA LYS A 234 -7.72 -20.88 -5.46
C LYS A 234 -6.77 -19.69 -5.38
N LYS A 235 -6.30 -19.34 -4.17
CA LYS A 235 -5.30 -18.28 -3.99
C LYS A 235 -4.08 -18.61 -4.86
N ALA A 236 -3.77 -17.72 -5.80
CA ALA A 236 -2.63 -17.86 -6.69
C ALA A 236 -1.39 -17.24 -6.02
N PHE A 237 -0.25 -17.92 -6.10
CA PHE A 237 1.03 -17.52 -5.54
C PHE A 237 2.01 -17.23 -6.67
N SER A 238 2.72 -16.10 -6.55
CA SER A 238 3.78 -15.69 -7.47
C SER A 238 5.04 -15.42 -6.66
N MET A 239 6.12 -16.13 -6.94
CA MET A 239 7.38 -16.02 -6.20
C MET A 239 8.57 -16.40 -7.08
N THR A 240 9.63 -15.61 -6.98
CA THR A 240 10.96 -15.91 -7.54
C THR A 240 11.89 -16.27 -6.40
N VAL A 241 12.41 -17.49 -6.42
CA VAL A 241 13.40 -17.99 -5.47
C VAL A 241 14.69 -18.25 -6.22
N GLN A 242 15.78 -17.63 -5.75
CA GLN A 242 17.12 -17.84 -6.30
C GLN A 242 18.07 -18.25 -5.17
N LYS A 243 18.58 -19.48 -5.25
CA LYS A 243 19.53 -20.10 -4.31
C LYS A 243 19.15 -19.84 -2.85
N GLN A 244 17.96 -20.27 -2.46
CA GLN A 244 17.52 -20.19 -1.07
C GLN A 244 17.34 -21.60 -0.50
N PRO A 245 17.69 -21.83 0.78
CA PRO A 245 17.40 -23.08 1.44
C PRO A 245 15.90 -23.38 1.42
N ALA A 246 15.51 -24.60 1.03
CA ALA A 246 14.10 -24.98 0.94
C ALA A 246 13.33 -24.77 2.25
N GLY A 247 13.97 -25.00 3.41
CA GLY A 247 13.39 -24.71 4.72
C GLY A 247 13.08 -23.23 4.95
N ALA A 248 13.90 -22.31 4.41
CA ALA A 248 13.65 -20.88 4.49
C ALA A 248 12.46 -20.46 3.61
N VAL A 249 12.35 -21.06 2.42
CA VAL A 249 11.21 -20.86 1.51
C VAL A 249 9.92 -21.34 2.16
N LEU A 250 9.91 -22.55 2.73
CA LEU A 250 8.73 -23.14 3.39
C LEU A 250 8.31 -22.39 4.65
N ASN A 251 9.28 -21.92 5.45
CA ASN A 251 8.99 -21.08 6.61
C ASN A 251 8.35 -19.75 6.18
N THR A 252 8.80 -19.18 5.06
CA THR A 252 8.21 -17.97 4.49
C THR A 252 6.77 -18.21 4.04
N VAL A 253 6.52 -19.32 3.35
CA VAL A 253 5.17 -19.74 2.93
C VAL A 253 4.27 -20.01 4.15
N ALA A 254 4.78 -20.69 5.18
CA ALA A 254 4.02 -20.96 6.41
C ALA A 254 3.62 -19.66 7.14
N LYS A 255 4.53 -18.68 7.24
CA LYS A 255 4.25 -17.35 7.79
C LYS A 255 3.19 -16.60 6.98
N GLN A 256 3.27 -16.64 5.64
CA GLN A 256 2.27 -16.03 4.76
C GLN A 256 0.88 -16.67 4.91
N LEU A 257 0.83 -17.96 5.22
CA LEU A 257 -0.42 -18.68 5.47
C LEU A 257 -0.93 -18.55 6.91
N GLY A 258 -0.18 -17.90 7.81
CA GLY A 258 -0.48 -17.85 9.24
C GLY A 258 -0.46 -19.23 9.91
N LYS A 259 0.38 -20.16 9.41
CA LYS A 259 0.50 -21.54 9.90
C LYS A 259 1.83 -21.78 10.59
N GLU A 260 1.83 -22.72 11.53
CA GLU A 260 3.04 -23.18 12.19
C GLU A 260 3.81 -24.13 11.26
N PHE A 261 5.10 -23.85 11.02
CA PHE A 261 5.97 -24.70 10.21
C PHE A 261 6.54 -25.84 11.07
N LYS A 262 6.24 -27.09 10.69
CA LYS A 262 6.73 -28.30 11.37
C LYS A 262 7.44 -29.23 10.39
N TYR A 263 8.49 -29.89 10.86
CA TYR A 263 9.20 -30.92 10.11
C TYR A 263 9.90 -31.86 11.09
N ASP A 264 10.11 -33.11 10.67
CA ASP A 264 10.91 -34.08 11.43
C ASP A 264 12.39 -33.65 11.42
N PRO A 265 13.10 -33.64 12.57
CA PRO A 265 14.52 -33.31 12.65
C PRO A 265 15.43 -34.07 11.66
N SER A 266 15.06 -35.28 11.23
CA SER A 266 15.78 -36.07 10.21
C SER A 266 15.78 -35.44 8.81
N LEU A 267 14.84 -34.52 8.53
CA LEU A 267 14.74 -33.81 7.24
C LEU A 267 15.55 -32.51 7.20
N ARG A 268 16.22 -32.16 8.30
CA ARG A 268 16.92 -30.88 8.47
C ARG A 268 17.99 -30.64 7.40
N ASP A 269 18.73 -31.66 7.01
CA ASP A 269 19.82 -31.51 6.04
C ASP A 269 19.27 -31.32 4.62
N LYS A 270 18.22 -32.05 4.24
CA LYS A 270 17.51 -31.84 2.97
C LYS A 270 16.88 -30.46 2.87
N LEU A 271 16.35 -29.93 3.97
CA LEU A 271 15.76 -28.59 4.02
C LEU A 271 16.81 -27.46 3.95
N ARG A 272 18.10 -27.77 4.06
CA ARG A 272 19.18 -26.79 3.87
C ARG A 272 19.67 -26.71 2.43
N GLU A 273 19.25 -27.63 1.57
CA GLU A 273 19.60 -27.61 0.16
C GLU A 273 18.95 -26.42 -0.55
N ASP A 274 19.71 -25.81 -1.45
CA ASP A 274 19.29 -24.62 -2.18
C ASP A 274 18.32 -24.98 -3.31
N VAL A 275 17.19 -24.31 -3.32
CA VAL A 275 16.20 -24.40 -4.40
C VAL A 275 16.14 -23.09 -5.16
N SER A 276 15.92 -23.19 -6.47
CA SER A 276 15.75 -22.04 -7.36
C SER A 276 14.61 -22.33 -8.33
N PHE A 277 13.58 -21.50 -8.30
CA PHE A 277 12.47 -21.60 -9.24
C PHE A 277 11.74 -20.26 -9.34
N THR A 278 11.02 -20.08 -10.45
CA THR A 278 10.09 -18.98 -10.62
C THR A 278 8.72 -19.56 -10.87
N VAL A 279 7.75 -19.10 -10.08
CA VAL A 279 6.34 -19.42 -10.28
C VAL A 279 5.53 -18.14 -10.41
N LYS A 280 4.57 -18.16 -11.32
CA LYS A 280 3.61 -17.09 -11.55
C LYS A 280 2.22 -17.71 -11.53
N ASP A 281 1.35 -17.18 -10.68
CA ASP A 281 -0.06 -17.54 -10.56
C ASP A 281 -0.32 -19.04 -10.32
N VAL A 282 0.51 -19.70 -9.51
CA VAL A 282 0.37 -21.14 -9.21
C VAL A 282 -0.44 -21.38 -7.94
N THR A 283 -1.03 -22.56 -7.78
CA THR A 283 -1.72 -22.89 -6.51
C THR A 283 -0.73 -23.16 -5.38
N LEU A 284 -1.21 -23.16 -4.13
CA LEU A 284 -0.37 -23.51 -2.98
C LEU A 284 0.24 -24.91 -3.14
N GLU A 285 -0.55 -25.87 -3.61
CA GLU A 285 -0.07 -27.23 -3.82
C GLU A 285 1.03 -27.29 -4.87
N GLU A 286 0.89 -26.54 -5.96
CA GLU A 286 1.91 -26.44 -7.00
C GLU A 286 3.18 -25.74 -6.51
N LEU A 287 3.05 -24.65 -5.74
CA LEU A 287 4.19 -23.96 -5.13
C LEU A 287 4.98 -24.89 -4.20
N LEU A 288 4.28 -25.62 -3.32
CA LEU A 288 4.91 -26.53 -2.37
C LEU A 288 5.54 -27.72 -3.09
N ALA A 289 4.89 -28.27 -4.12
CA ALA A 289 5.48 -29.31 -4.96
C ALA A 289 6.76 -28.83 -5.64
N LYS A 290 6.79 -27.64 -6.25
CA LYS A 290 8.02 -27.11 -6.88
C LYS A 290 9.16 -26.87 -5.91
N THR A 291 8.84 -26.65 -4.63
CA THR A 291 9.83 -26.47 -3.57
C THR A 291 10.36 -27.81 -3.04
N LEU A 292 9.50 -28.83 -2.91
CA LEU A 292 9.77 -30.06 -2.16
C LEU A 292 10.09 -31.28 -3.04
N THR A 293 9.50 -31.37 -4.24
CA THR A 293 9.74 -32.48 -5.16
C THR A 293 11.22 -32.63 -5.57
N PRO A 294 11.99 -31.55 -5.84
CA PRO A 294 13.42 -31.67 -6.12
C PRO A 294 14.23 -32.31 -4.99
N LEU A 295 13.71 -32.29 -3.76
CA LEU A 295 14.35 -32.81 -2.55
C LEU A 295 13.82 -34.19 -2.13
N GLY A 296 12.88 -34.76 -2.90
CA GLY A 296 12.18 -36.00 -2.54
C GLY A 296 11.34 -35.83 -1.26
N LEU A 297 10.73 -34.67 -1.08
CA LEU A 297 9.88 -34.33 0.06
C LEU A 297 8.46 -33.99 -0.40
N SER A 298 7.51 -34.06 0.54
CA SER A 298 6.13 -33.62 0.38
C SER A 298 5.69 -32.83 1.61
N CYS A 299 4.50 -32.25 1.56
CA CYS A 299 3.94 -31.52 2.68
C CYS A 299 2.46 -31.82 2.89
N LYS A 300 2.06 -31.82 4.16
CA LYS A 300 0.68 -31.86 4.59
C LYS A 300 0.29 -30.51 5.17
N VAL A 301 -0.69 -29.86 4.55
CA VAL A 301 -1.22 -28.58 5.03
C VAL A 301 -2.50 -28.88 5.81
N THR A 302 -2.53 -28.56 7.10
CA THR A 302 -3.72 -28.61 7.94
C THR A 302 -4.24 -27.20 8.20
N GLU A 303 -5.33 -27.03 8.96
CA GLU A 303 -5.82 -25.71 9.36
C GLU A 303 -4.79 -24.88 10.13
N LYS A 304 -3.94 -25.51 10.94
CA LYS A 304 -3.00 -24.83 11.85
C LYS A 304 -1.52 -25.02 11.49
N THR A 305 -1.17 -26.07 10.76
CA THR A 305 0.23 -26.44 10.51
C THR A 305 0.53 -26.68 9.04
N LEU A 306 1.78 -26.39 8.64
CA LEU A 306 2.40 -26.87 7.42
C LEU A 306 3.49 -27.86 7.84
N GLU A 307 3.25 -29.15 7.60
CA GLU A 307 4.14 -30.23 8.02
C GLU A 307 4.87 -30.84 6.82
N VAL A 308 6.20 -30.87 6.87
CA VAL A 308 7.03 -31.50 5.84
C VAL A 308 7.25 -32.97 6.17
N ILE A 309 7.01 -33.83 5.18
CA ILE A 309 7.16 -35.28 5.27
C ILE A 309 8.01 -35.81 4.10
N PRO A 310 8.63 -37.00 4.20
CA PRO A 310 9.23 -37.66 3.05
C PRO A 310 8.21 -37.88 1.93
N LEU A 311 8.63 -37.78 0.67
CA LEU A 311 7.84 -38.23 -0.46
C LEU A 311 7.87 -39.77 -0.47
N GLU A 312 6.71 -40.41 -0.25
CA GLU A 312 6.56 -41.87 -0.45
C GLU A 312 6.64 -42.24 -1.94
#